data_AF-A0A654DE47-F1
#
_entry.id   AF-A0A654DE47-F1
#
_cell.length_a   1.000
_cell.length_b   1.000
_cell.length_c   1.000
_cell.angle_alpha   90.00
_cell.angle_beta   90.00
_cell.angle_gamma   90.00
#
_symmetry.space_group_name_H-M   'P 1'
#
loop_
_entity.id
_entity.type
_entity.pdbx_description
1 polymer ?
#
loop_
_entity_poly.entity_id
_entity_poly.type
_entity_poly.pdbx_seq_one_letter_code
_entity_poly.pdbx_strand_id
1 'polypeptide(L)'
;MSSFQHQQSAHCESGVMASLLTHAGLPMSEPMAFGLASGLAFAYLPIVKLSGMPLIAYRMPPKHLIKTLSKRLGAKLHTRTFGDPEQGRRELDAALDSGRLAGLQSSVFWLPYFPPEMRFHFNAHNLLAYGREGNDYLISDPVFEAPVRCAAEDLQKARFAKGALAAKGLMYWLNDVPLEQDWNKLIRQSVLSTTRILDGMPLPWIGIRGIQHLAKQIDKLDPMQSKYNRLYLTHIVRMQEEIGTGGAGFRFMYASFLQEAGEKLGDNNLQEASAQLTAIGDQWRQFASACVRASRNKGETPNFAPIAESLRGIALQERGLMKELAAWSKR
;
A
#
# COMPACT_ATOMS: atom_id res chain seq x y z
N MET A 1 4.44 -27.31 -15.11
CA MET A 1 4.64 -25.93 -14.63
C MET A 1 3.40 -25.14 -14.99
N SER A 2 2.76 -24.48 -14.03
CA SER A 2 1.65 -23.57 -14.31
C SER A 2 2.18 -22.35 -15.06
N SER A 3 1.53 -21.95 -16.15
CA SER A 3 1.84 -20.70 -16.85
C SER A 3 1.62 -19.52 -15.91
N PHE A 4 2.58 -18.60 -15.83
CA PHE A 4 2.41 -17.38 -15.05
C PHE A 4 1.21 -16.56 -15.56
N GLN A 5 0.39 -16.06 -14.63
CA GLN A 5 -0.76 -15.19 -14.94
C GLN A 5 -0.51 -13.81 -14.34
N HIS A 6 -0.44 -12.81 -15.21
CA HIS A 6 -0.33 -11.42 -14.81
C HIS A 6 -1.63 -10.92 -14.21
N GLN A 7 -1.53 -10.08 -13.18
CA GLN A 7 -2.67 -9.41 -12.56
C GLN A 7 -2.28 -7.96 -12.29
N GLN A 8 -3.10 -7.02 -12.80
CA GLN A 8 -3.03 -5.64 -12.40
C GLN A 8 -3.50 -5.49 -10.94
N SER A 9 -2.94 -4.53 -10.22
CA SER A 9 -3.25 -4.28 -8.81
C SER A 9 -3.16 -2.79 -8.50
N ALA A 10 -3.89 -2.35 -7.48
CA ALA A 10 -3.89 -0.95 -7.10
C ALA A 10 -2.64 -0.54 -6.29
N HIS A 11 -1.97 -1.49 -5.65
CA HIS A 11 -0.78 -1.26 -4.86
C HIS A 11 0.31 -2.29 -5.15
N CYS A 12 1.48 -1.80 -5.56
CA CYS A 12 2.58 -2.61 -6.07
C CYS A 12 3.04 -3.74 -5.13
N GLU A 13 3.11 -3.49 -3.82
CA GLU A 13 3.63 -4.46 -2.85
C GLU A 13 2.63 -5.60 -2.57
N SER A 14 1.34 -5.28 -2.43
CA SER A 14 0.27 -6.29 -2.26
C SER A 14 0.06 -7.09 -3.53
N GLY A 15 0.07 -6.43 -4.70
CA GLY A 15 -0.07 -7.08 -6.00
C GLY A 15 1.02 -8.12 -6.26
N VAL A 16 2.31 -7.75 -6.09
CA VAL A 16 3.42 -8.70 -6.26
C VAL A 16 3.29 -9.89 -5.32
N MET A 17 2.91 -9.67 -4.05
CA MET A 17 2.73 -10.76 -3.10
C MET A 17 1.55 -11.68 -3.45
N ALA A 18 0.43 -11.10 -3.89
CA ALA A 18 -0.74 -11.86 -4.36
C ALA A 18 -0.37 -12.74 -5.56
N SER A 19 0.36 -12.20 -6.54
CA SER A 19 0.85 -12.97 -7.69
C SER A 19 1.84 -14.07 -7.30
N LEU A 20 2.78 -13.80 -6.40
CA LEU A 20 3.74 -14.80 -5.92
C LEU A 20 3.06 -15.96 -5.19
N LEU A 21 2.09 -15.68 -4.32
CA LEU A 21 1.33 -16.70 -3.58
C LEU A 21 0.44 -17.52 -4.51
N THR A 22 -0.27 -16.86 -5.43
CA THR A 22 -1.11 -17.52 -6.43
C THR A 22 -0.28 -18.44 -7.33
N HIS A 23 0.89 -17.99 -7.79
CA HIS A 23 1.80 -18.81 -8.59
C HIS A 23 2.33 -20.02 -7.80
N ALA A 24 2.56 -19.86 -6.49
CA ALA A 24 2.96 -20.95 -5.60
C ALA A 24 1.82 -21.96 -5.31
N GLY A 25 0.62 -21.74 -5.87
CA GLY A 25 -0.53 -22.64 -5.74
C GLY A 25 -1.51 -22.26 -4.63
N LEU A 26 -1.32 -21.13 -3.94
CA LEU A 26 -2.24 -20.59 -2.94
C LEU A 26 -3.00 -19.39 -3.53
N PRO A 27 -4.24 -19.57 -4.06
CA PRO A 27 -5.01 -18.48 -4.65
C PRO A 27 -5.13 -17.30 -3.68
N MET A 28 -4.68 -16.12 -4.13
CA MET A 28 -4.59 -14.93 -3.30
C MET A 28 -4.97 -13.70 -4.11
N SER A 29 -6.02 -13.01 -3.70
CA SER A 29 -6.39 -11.70 -4.22
C SER A 29 -5.52 -10.60 -3.60
N GLU A 30 -5.48 -9.42 -4.23
CA GLU A 30 -4.82 -8.26 -3.65
C GLU A 30 -5.45 -7.84 -2.30
N PRO A 31 -6.78 -7.69 -2.17
CA PRO A 31 -7.41 -7.33 -0.89
C PRO A 31 -7.08 -8.33 0.22
N MET A 32 -7.17 -9.64 -0.06
CA MET A 32 -6.83 -10.68 0.92
C MET A 32 -5.37 -10.58 1.36
N ALA A 33 -4.43 -10.40 0.42
CA ALA A 33 -3.01 -10.20 0.75
C ALA A 33 -2.79 -8.94 1.62
N PHE A 34 -3.44 -7.83 1.28
CA PHE A 34 -3.34 -6.57 2.01
C PHE A 34 -3.92 -6.67 3.44
N GLY A 35 -5.12 -7.24 3.58
CA GLY A 35 -5.81 -7.42 4.85
C GLY A 35 -5.08 -8.40 5.77
N LEU A 36 -4.70 -9.57 5.24
CA LEU A 36 -3.91 -10.56 5.97
C LEU A 36 -2.51 -10.08 6.33
N ALA A 37 -2.01 -9.00 5.75
CA ALA A 37 -0.77 -8.38 6.17
C ALA A 37 -0.96 -7.24 7.20
N SER A 38 -2.22 -6.92 7.56
CA SER A 38 -2.58 -5.73 8.34
C SER A 38 -2.04 -4.44 7.72
N GLY A 39 -2.22 -4.29 6.41
CA GLY A 39 -1.66 -3.17 5.64
C GLY A 39 -2.26 -1.81 5.98
N LEU A 40 -3.53 -1.74 6.41
CA LEU A 40 -4.23 -0.49 6.72
C LEU A 40 -3.67 0.16 7.99
N ALA A 41 -3.29 1.43 7.88
CA ALA A 41 -2.83 2.23 9.02
C ALA A 41 -3.10 3.72 8.77
N PHE A 42 -2.81 4.56 9.75
CA PHE A 42 -2.73 6.00 9.54
C PHE A 42 -1.57 6.57 10.36
N ALA A 43 -0.80 7.49 9.79
CA ALA A 43 0.19 8.27 10.52
C ALA A 43 0.25 9.70 9.99
N TYR A 44 0.29 10.66 10.90
CA TYR A 44 0.52 12.07 10.59
C TYR A 44 1.64 12.63 11.48
N LEU A 45 2.80 12.87 10.87
CA LEU A 45 4.02 13.29 11.55
C LEU A 45 4.42 14.70 11.07
N PRO A 46 4.01 15.77 11.78
CA PRO A 46 4.20 17.16 11.31
C PRO A 46 5.67 17.58 11.18
N ILE A 47 6.55 16.97 11.98
CA ILE A 47 7.98 17.30 12.07
C ILE A 47 8.79 16.57 10.99
N VAL A 48 8.38 15.36 10.60
CA VAL A 48 9.05 14.60 9.54
C VAL A 48 8.59 15.14 8.19
N LYS A 49 9.53 15.63 7.36
CA LYS A 49 9.20 16.21 6.06
C LYS A 49 9.52 15.26 4.91
N LEU A 50 8.57 15.16 3.97
CA LEU A 50 8.74 14.53 2.66
C LEU A 50 8.49 15.60 1.59
N SER A 51 9.51 15.91 0.79
CA SER A 51 9.45 16.98 -0.22
C SER A 51 8.96 18.33 0.32
N GLY A 52 9.37 18.68 1.54
CA GLY A 52 9.00 19.95 2.20
C GLY A 52 7.64 19.96 2.91
N MET A 53 6.83 18.90 2.81
CA MET A 53 5.53 18.78 3.47
C MET A 53 5.55 17.69 4.56
N PRO A 54 4.66 17.74 5.58
CA PRO A 54 4.56 16.71 6.60
C PRO A 54 4.39 15.29 6.05
N LEU A 55 4.91 14.30 6.76
CA LEU A 55 4.67 12.90 6.43
C LEU A 55 3.24 12.51 6.82
N ILE A 56 2.47 12.08 5.82
CA ILE A 56 1.13 11.54 5.97
C ILE A 56 1.13 10.15 5.33
N ALA A 57 0.77 9.13 6.07
CA ALA A 57 0.73 7.76 5.57
C ALA A 57 -0.61 7.11 5.88
N TYR A 58 -1.12 6.33 4.93
CA TYR A 58 -2.42 5.63 5.01
C TYR A 58 -2.26 4.11 5.05
N ARG A 59 -1.02 3.64 5.26
CA ARG A 59 -0.67 2.23 5.33
C ARG A 59 0.58 1.99 6.15
N MET A 60 0.83 0.73 6.46
CA MET A 60 2.07 0.27 7.05
C MET A 60 3.28 0.56 6.14
N PRO A 61 4.47 0.80 6.72
CA PRO A 61 5.67 1.15 5.97
C PRO A 61 6.09 0.03 5.00
N PRO A 62 6.87 0.37 3.95
CA PRO A 62 7.37 -0.62 2.98
C PRO A 62 8.05 -1.82 3.64
N LYS A 63 7.97 -2.99 3.00
CA LYS A 63 8.45 -4.31 3.47
C LYS A 63 7.66 -4.89 4.63
N HIS A 64 6.81 -4.11 5.32
CA HIS A 64 5.95 -4.65 6.38
C HIS A 64 4.99 -5.70 5.80
N LEU A 65 4.37 -5.40 4.66
CA LEU A 65 3.39 -6.26 4.03
C LEU A 65 3.99 -7.64 3.70
N ILE A 66 5.09 -7.64 2.94
CA ILE A 66 5.81 -8.85 2.53
C ILE A 66 6.16 -9.72 3.75
N LYS A 67 6.80 -9.12 4.77
CA LYS A 67 7.25 -9.87 5.96
C LYS A 67 6.08 -10.41 6.79
N THR A 68 5.06 -9.60 7.05
CA THR A 68 3.92 -10.00 7.88
C THR A 68 3.10 -11.08 7.20
N LEU A 69 2.85 -10.94 5.90
CA LEU A 69 2.08 -11.91 5.13
C LEU A 69 2.80 -13.25 5.05
N SER A 70 4.08 -13.27 4.66
CA SER A 70 4.87 -14.51 4.61
C SER A 70 4.91 -15.20 5.96
N LYS A 71 5.14 -14.45 7.05
CA LYS A 71 5.16 -15.02 8.41
C LYS A 71 3.82 -15.61 8.81
N ARG A 72 2.69 -14.95 8.51
CA ARG A 72 1.35 -15.43 8.87
C ARG A 72 0.98 -16.69 8.11
N LEU A 73 1.27 -16.75 6.82
CA LEU A 73 1.00 -17.91 5.97
C LEU A 73 2.00 -19.07 6.17
N GLY A 74 3.05 -18.88 6.96
CA GLY A 74 4.13 -19.85 7.11
C GLY A 74 5.01 -20.01 5.86
N ALA A 75 4.90 -19.10 4.89
CA ALA A 75 5.69 -19.12 3.67
C ALA A 75 7.14 -18.68 3.95
N LYS A 76 8.11 -19.42 3.40
CA LYS A 76 9.53 -19.12 3.57
C LYS A 76 9.95 -17.98 2.63
N LEU A 77 10.03 -16.78 3.19
CA LEU A 77 10.50 -15.59 2.48
C LEU A 77 12.04 -15.58 2.40
N HIS A 78 12.55 -15.58 1.17
CA HIS A 78 13.94 -15.28 0.88
C HIS A 78 14.06 -13.83 0.44
N THR A 79 15.04 -13.10 0.97
CA THR A 79 15.31 -11.71 0.58
C THR A 79 16.80 -11.46 0.52
N ARG A 80 17.25 -10.73 -0.50
CA ARG A 80 18.68 -10.43 -0.70
C ARG A 80 18.89 -9.06 -1.32
N THR A 81 19.93 -8.38 -0.88
CA THR A 81 20.47 -7.15 -1.49
C THR A 81 21.90 -7.40 -1.94
N PHE A 82 22.41 -6.57 -2.83
CA PHE A 82 23.72 -6.76 -3.46
C PHE A 82 24.55 -5.47 -3.37
N GLY A 83 25.84 -5.63 -3.07
CA GLY A 83 26.82 -4.55 -3.19
C GLY A 83 27.32 -4.37 -4.62
N ASP A 84 27.32 -5.45 -5.41
CA ASP A 84 27.70 -5.49 -6.81
C ASP A 84 26.46 -5.68 -7.71
N PRO A 85 26.16 -4.74 -8.63
CA PRO A 85 25.08 -4.88 -9.60
C PRO A 85 25.16 -6.13 -10.48
N GLU A 86 26.35 -6.56 -10.87
CA GLU A 86 26.51 -7.74 -11.72
C GLU A 86 26.22 -9.03 -10.96
N GLN A 87 26.61 -9.11 -9.67
CA GLN A 87 26.18 -10.20 -8.80
C GLN A 87 24.65 -10.25 -8.69
N GLY A 88 24.00 -9.10 -8.48
CA GLY A 88 22.53 -9.04 -8.38
C GLY A 88 21.80 -9.39 -9.69
N ARG A 89 22.45 -9.22 -10.85
CA ARG A 89 21.95 -9.69 -12.14
C ARG A 89 22.08 -11.20 -12.27
N ARG A 90 23.29 -11.76 -12.03
CA ARG A 90 23.54 -13.21 -12.08
C ARG A 90 22.59 -14.02 -11.18
N GLU A 91 22.29 -13.49 -10.00
CA GLU A 91 21.38 -14.14 -9.04
C GLU A 91 19.92 -14.07 -9.48
N LEU A 92 19.51 -12.98 -10.15
CA LEU A 92 18.20 -12.89 -10.77
C LEU A 92 18.08 -13.89 -11.94
N ASP A 93 19.08 -13.94 -12.81
CA ASP A 93 19.13 -14.87 -13.95
C ASP A 93 19.02 -16.32 -13.47
N ALA A 94 19.83 -16.71 -12.49
CA ALA A 94 19.79 -18.05 -11.91
C ALA A 94 18.43 -18.40 -11.27
N ALA A 95 17.78 -17.44 -10.61
CA ALA A 95 16.45 -17.66 -10.06
C ALA A 95 15.42 -17.94 -11.17
N LEU A 96 15.39 -17.09 -12.20
CA LEU A 96 14.45 -17.23 -13.33
C LEU A 96 14.71 -18.50 -14.15
N ASP A 97 15.97 -18.84 -14.39
CA ASP A 97 16.37 -20.07 -15.11
C ASP A 97 15.98 -21.33 -14.36
N SER A 98 15.91 -21.27 -13.03
CA SER A 98 15.40 -22.35 -12.18
C SER A 98 13.86 -22.42 -12.11
N GLY A 99 13.17 -21.59 -12.88
CA GLY A 99 11.71 -21.50 -12.91
C GLY A 99 11.10 -20.74 -11.71
N ARG A 100 11.91 -19.99 -10.94
CA ARG A 100 11.40 -19.19 -9.83
C ARG A 100 11.01 -17.80 -10.30
N LEU A 101 9.91 -17.30 -9.77
CA LEU A 101 9.53 -15.89 -9.87
C LEU A 101 10.31 -15.08 -8.83
N ALA A 102 10.68 -13.85 -9.18
CA ALA A 102 11.40 -12.94 -8.29
C ALA A 102 10.66 -11.60 -8.16
N GLY A 103 10.22 -11.29 -6.94
CA GLY A 103 9.82 -9.93 -6.58
C GLY A 103 11.06 -9.03 -6.49
N LEU A 104 10.95 -7.83 -7.04
CA LEU A 104 12.04 -6.86 -7.15
C LEU A 104 11.58 -5.52 -6.61
N GLN A 105 12.46 -4.83 -5.89
CA GLN A 105 12.27 -3.41 -5.60
C GLN A 105 13.08 -2.57 -6.60
N SER A 106 12.43 -1.57 -7.18
CA SER A 106 12.96 -0.78 -8.27
C SER A 106 12.57 0.70 -8.13
N SER A 107 13.12 1.52 -9.04
CA SER A 107 12.84 2.94 -9.17
C SER A 107 11.99 3.19 -10.42
N VAL A 108 10.76 3.70 -10.25
CA VAL A 108 9.88 4.01 -11.40
C VAL A 108 10.51 4.99 -12.38
N PHE A 109 11.39 5.86 -11.90
CA PHE A 109 12.08 6.85 -12.72
C PHE A 109 12.93 6.24 -13.83
N TRP A 110 13.52 5.06 -13.59
CA TRP A 110 14.46 4.42 -14.51
C TRP A 110 13.85 3.28 -15.32
N LEU A 111 12.56 2.98 -15.13
CA LEU A 111 11.87 1.93 -15.88
C LEU A 111 11.42 2.49 -17.24
N PRO A 112 11.92 1.95 -18.38
CA PRO A 112 11.73 2.54 -19.70
C PRO A 112 10.30 2.43 -20.21
N TYR A 113 9.53 1.47 -19.70
CA TYR A 113 8.12 1.27 -20.06
C TYR A 113 7.15 2.19 -19.31
N PHE A 114 7.59 2.91 -18.26
CA PHE A 114 6.77 3.96 -17.66
C PHE A 114 6.74 5.19 -18.57
N PRO A 115 5.59 5.83 -18.82
CA PRO A 115 5.52 7.11 -19.51
C PRO A 115 6.34 8.19 -18.77
N PRO A 116 7.04 9.11 -19.46
CA PRO A 116 7.85 10.15 -18.83
C PRO A 116 7.11 10.96 -17.75
N GLU A 117 5.83 11.24 -17.95
CA GLU A 117 4.94 11.95 -17.03
C GLU A 117 4.65 11.19 -15.73
N MET A 118 4.78 9.86 -15.73
CA MET A 118 4.62 9.00 -14.55
C MET A 118 5.95 8.73 -13.84
N ARG A 119 7.09 9.16 -14.40
CA ARG A 119 8.42 8.93 -13.83
C ARG A 119 8.74 9.98 -12.77
N PHE A 120 8.76 9.56 -11.51
CA PHE A 120 9.25 10.37 -10.39
C PHE A 120 10.26 9.59 -9.55
N HIS A 121 11.15 10.29 -8.85
CA HIS A 121 12.17 9.65 -8.03
C HIS A 121 11.55 8.95 -6.80
N PHE A 122 11.27 7.66 -6.95
CA PHE A 122 10.74 6.80 -5.90
C PHE A 122 11.33 5.40 -6.03
N ASN A 123 12.20 5.03 -5.08
CA ASN A 123 13.00 3.81 -5.12
C ASN A 123 12.36 2.62 -4.38
N ALA A 124 11.05 2.66 -4.13
CA ALA A 124 10.33 1.63 -3.38
C ALA A 124 9.15 1.03 -4.17
N HIS A 125 9.21 1.04 -5.50
CA HIS A 125 8.25 0.37 -6.35
C HIS A 125 8.53 -1.12 -6.41
N ASN A 126 7.50 -1.96 -6.32
CA ASN A 126 7.66 -3.41 -6.39
C ASN A 126 7.10 -3.94 -7.71
N LEU A 127 7.85 -4.83 -8.35
CA LEU A 127 7.47 -5.51 -9.58
C LEU A 127 7.92 -6.96 -9.52
N LEU A 128 7.44 -7.79 -10.42
CA LEU A 128 7.74 -9.21 -10.47
C LEU A 128 8.44 -9.55 -11.78
N ALA A 129 9.63 -10.14 -11.73
CA ALA A 129 10.21 -10.82 -12.88
C ALA A 129 9.74 -12.28 -12.88
N TYR A 130 9.11 -12.71 -13.98
CA TYR A 130 8.56 -14.06 -14.11
C TYR A 130 9.27 -14.91 -15.16
N GLY A 131 10.15 -14.30 -15.95
CA GLY A 131 10.98 -15.01 -16.93
C GLY A 131 12.00 -14.07 -17.57
N ARG A 132 12.78 -14.61 -18.51
CA ARG A 132 13.70 -13.85 -19.34
C ARG A 132 13.81 -14.48 -20.73
N GLU A 133 14.03 -13.64 -21.74
CA GLU A 133 14.18 -14.03 -23.13
C GLU A 133 15.26 -13.17 -23.79
N GLY A 134 16.35 -13.80 -24.25
CA GLY A 134 17.50 -13.06 -24.78
C GLY A 134 18.07 -12.12 -23.72
N ASN A 135 18.12 -10.82 -24.03
CA ASN A 135 18.58 -9.76 -23.12
C ASN A 135 17.45 -9.11 -22.30
N ASP A 136 16.20 -9.53 -22.48
CA ASP A 136 15.05 -8.93 -21.82
C ASP A 136 14.59 -9.77 -20.63
N TYR A 137 14.20 -9.08 -19.56
CA TYR A 137 13.38 -9.65 -18.52
C TYR A 137 11.89 -9.49 -18.86
N LEU A 138 11.13 -10.54 -18.59
CA LEU A 138 9.68 -10.54 -18.65
C LEU A 138 9.13 -10.10 -17.29
N ILE A 139 8.47 -8.94 -17.28
CA ILE A 139 8.05 -8.24 -16.07
C ILE A 139 6.53 -8.22 -15.96
N SER A 140 6.04 -8.59 -14.79
CA SER A 140 4.70 -8.32 -14.33
C SER A 140 4.77 -7.14 -13.36
N ASP A 141 4.49 -5.95 -13.87
CA ASP A 141 4.40 -4.74 -13.07
C ASP A 141 2.94 -4.49 -12.70
N PRO A 142 2.56 -4.50 -11.40
CA PRO A 142 1.15 -4.44 -11.01
C PRO A 142 0.42 -3.16 -11.43
N VAL A 143 1.15 -2.10 -11.82
CA VAL A 143 0.54 -0.85 -12.28
C VAL A 143 -0.09 -0.98 -13.67
N PHE A 144 0.39 -1.93 -14.48
CA PHE A 144 -0.02 -2.08 -15.88
C PHE A 144 -1.02 -3.24 -16.03
N GLU A 145 -1.84 -3.19 -17.09
CA GLU A 145 -2.84 -4.20 -17.41
C GLU A 145 -2.23 -5.47 -18.04
N ALA A 146 -1.10 -5.31 -18.73
CA ALA A 146 -0.41 -6.38 -19.45
C ALA A 146 1.06 -6.48 -18.98
N PRO A 147 1.67 -7.67 -19.05
CA PRO A 147 3.09 -7.82 -18.78
C PRO A 147 3.91 -7.01 -19.79
N VAL A 148 5.08 -6.54 -19.33
CA VAL A 148 6.00 -5.70 -20.10
C VAL A 148 7.36 -6.37 -20.21
N ARG A 149 8.15 -5.97 -21.21
CA ARG A 149 9.56 -6.35 -21.34
C ARG A 149 10.44 -5.21 -20.82
N CYS A 150 11.57 -5.56 -20.21
CA CYS A 150 12.56 -4.60 -19.78
C CYS A 150 13.96 -5.13 -20.09
N ALA A 151 14.76 -4.35 -20.82
CA ALA A 151 16.15 -4.68 -21.11
C ALA A 151 16.94 -4.85 -19.81
N ALA A 152 17.90 -5.78 -19.81
CA ALA A 152 18.67 -6.11 -18.60
C ALA A 152 19.38 -4.90 -17.98
N GLU A 153 19.95 -4.03 -18.82
CA GLU A 153 20.69 -2.84 -18.39
C GLU A 153 19.75 -1.80 -17.74
N ASP A 154 18.57 -1.61 -18.30
CA ASP A 154 17.56 -0.68 -17.78
C ASP A 154 17.00 -1.18 -16.44
N LEU A 155 16.66 -2.47 -16.34
CA LEU A 155 16.20 -3.06 -15.09
C LEU A 155 17.29 -2.98 -14.02
N GLN A 156 18.55 -3.25 -14.37
CA GLN A 156 19.67 -3.14 -13.45
C GLN A 156 19.84 -1.70 -12.95
N LYS A 157 19.80 -0.71 -13.85
CA LYS A 157 19.85 0.71 -13.49
C LYS A 157 18.75 1.09 -12.51
N ALA A 158 17.52 0.62 -12.74
CA ALA A 158 16.38 0.91 -11.88
C ALA A 158 16.48 0.23 -10.50
N ARG A 159 16.94 -1.02 -10.44
CA ARG A 159 17.16 -1.79 -9.20
C ARG A 159 18.27 -1.24 -8.30
N PHE A 160 19.25 -0.55 -8.88
CA PHE A 160 20.42 -0.01 -8.17
C PHE A 160 20.41 1.52 -8.07
N ALA A 161 19.26 2.15 -8.30
CA ALA A 161 19.08 3.59 -8.13
C ALA A 161 19.46 4.05 -6.71
N LYS A 162 20.23 5.15 -6.64
CA LYS A 162 20.68 5.77 -5.38
C LYS A 162 19.61 6.71 -4.82
N GLY A 163 19.75 7.07 -3.54
CA GLY A 163 18.90 8.05 -2.85
C GLY A 163 18.07 7.45 -1.72
N ALA A 164 17.05 8.18 -1.28
CA ALA A 164 16.13 7.70 -0.25
C ALA A 164 15.47 6.38 -0.70
N LEU A 165 15.33 5.44 0.24
CA LEU A 165 14.78 4.11 -0.01
C LEU A 165 15.53 3.30 -1.09
N ALA A 166 16.83 3.54 -1.31
CA ALA A 166 17.62 2.78 -2.29
C ALA A 166 17.51 1.26 -2.07
N ALA A 167 17.10 0.55 -3.12
CA ALA A 167 16.83 -0.88 -3.08
C ALA A 167 18.11 -1.74 -2.98
N LYS A 168 19.25 -1.25 -3.50
CA LYS A 168 20.51 -2.01 -3.58
C LYS A 168 20.31 -3.40 -4.22
N GLY A 169 19.55 -3.45 -5.31
CA GLY A 169 19.26 -4.69 -6.02
C GLY A 169 18.31 -5.64 -5.30
N LEU A 170 17.57 -5.17 -4.28
CA LEU A 170 16.67 -5.98 -3.47
C LEU A 170 15.80 -6.88 -4.34
N MET A 171 15.94 -8.19 -4.12
CA MET A 171 15.09 -9.22 -4.69
C MET A 171 14.56 -10.12 -3.58
N TYR A 172 13.40 -10.71 -3.79
CA TYR A 172 12.78 -11.64 -2.87
C TYR A 172 11.92 -12.66 -3.62
N TRP A 173 11.74 -13.83 -3.02
CA TRP A 173 10.86 -14.87 -3.53
C TRP A 173 10.35 -15.72 -2.35
N LEU A 174 9.32 -16.52 -2.63
CA LEU A 174 8.73 -17.43 -1.66
C LEU A 174 9.12 -18.86 -2.01
N ASN A 175 9.45 -19.64 -0.98
CA ASN A 175 9.57 -21.09 -1.04
C ASN A 175 8.62 -21.70 0.00
N ASP A 176 8.36 -23.01 -0.12
CA ASP A 176 7.66 -23.80 0.90
C ASP A 176 6.33 -23.18 1.34
N VAL A 177 5.50 -22.69 0.40
CA VAL A 177 4.21 -22.06 0.70
C VAL A 177 3.21 -23.14 1.11
N PRO A 178 2.72 -23.16 2.37
CA PRO A 178 1.69 -24.11 2.77
C PRO A 178 0.38 -23.79 2.04
N LEU A 179 -0.23 -24.80 1.41
CA LEU A 179 -1.47 -24.62 0.65
C LEU A 179 -2.71 -24.68 1.56
N GLU A 180 -2.64 -25.49 2.60
CA GLU A 180 -3.67 -25.55 3.64
C GLU A 180 -3.42 -24.45 4.66
N GLN A 181 -4.48 -23.69 4.96
CA GLN A 181 -4.43 -22.53 5.84
C GLN A 181 -5.63 -22.53 6.77
N ASP A 182 -5.40 -22.21 8.04
CA ASP A 182 -6.47 -21.91 8.99
C ASP A 182 -6.96 -20.46 8.76
N TRP A 183 -7.83 -20.30 7.76
CA TRP A 183 -8.35 -19.00 7.35
C TRP A 183 -9.08 -18.27 8.47
N ASN A 184 -9.80 -18.99 9.34
CA ASN A 184 -10.51 -18.41 10.46
C ASN A 184 -9.51 -17.72 11.41
N LYS A 185 -8.47 -18.44 11.83
CA LYS A 185 -7.42 -17.89 12.69
C LYS A 185 -6.68 -16.74 12.03
N LEU A 186 -6.28 -16.89 10.77
CA LEU A 186 -5.51 -15.87 10.03
C LEU A 186 -6.28 -14.57 9.88
N ILE A 187 -7.55 -14.65 9.45
CA ILE A 187 -8.42 -13.49 9.28
C ILE A 187 -8.64 -12.81 10.64
N ARG A 188 -9.04 -13.55 11.68
CA ARG A 188 -9.25 -12.98 13.03
C ARG A 188 -7.99 -12.28 13.55
N GLN A 189 -6.84 -12.94 13.46
CA GLN A 189 -5.56 -12.38 13.89
C GLN A 189 -5.21 -11.10 13.11
N SER A 190 -5.45 -11.10 11.79
CA SER A 190 -5.16 -9.94 10.94
C SER A 190 -6.06 -8.75 11.24
N VAL A 191 -7.36 -8.98 11.41
CA VAL A 191 -8.35 -7.96 11.78
C VAL A 191 -8.00 -7.38 13.15
N LEU A 192 -7.75 -8.22 14.16
CA LEU A 192 -7.36 -7.76 15.50
C LEU A 192 -6.06 -6.95 15.48
N SER A 193 -5.10 -7.33 14.65
CA SER A 193 -3.85 -6.58 14.50
C SER A 193 -4.10 -5.21 13.87
N THR A 194 -4.95 -5.12 12.84
CA THR A 194 -5.32 -3.85 12.20
C THR A 194 -6.04 -2.92 13.17
N THR A 195 -7.00 -3.43 13.96
CA THR A 195 -7.70 -2.59 14.95
C THR A 195 -6.75 -2.05 16.03
N ARG A 196 -5.75 -2.84 16.44
CA ARG A 196 -4.69 -2.38 17.36
C ARG A 196 -3.80 -1.30 16.74
N ILE A 197 -3.48 -1.40 15.46
CA ILE A 197 -2.71 -0.38 14.72
C ILE A 197 -3.50 0.94 14.66
N LEU A 198 -4.81 0.87 14.40
CA LEU A 198 -5.63 2.06 14.19
C LEU A 198 -6.16 2.71 15.47
N ASP A 199 -6.50 1.96 16.53
CA ASP A 199 -7.05 2.54 17.77
C ASP A 199 -6.34 2.08 19.06
N GLY A 200 -5.48 1.05 18.98
CA GLY A 200 -4.87 0.42 20.16
C GLY A 200 -3.68 1.17 20.76
N MET A 201 -2.93 1.95 19.96
CA MET A 201 -1.74 2.67 20.45
C MET A 201 -2.08 4.08 20.97
N PRO A 202 -1.66 4.46 22.19
CA PRO A 202 -1.93 5.79 22.77
C PRO A 202 -1.03 6.90 22.20
N LEU A 203 -0.65 6.82 20.92
CA LEU A 203 0.19 7.81 20.26
C LEU A 203 -0.68 8.83 19.51
N PRO A 204 -0.49 10.14 19.71
CA PRO A 204 -1.38 11.15 19.13
C PRO A 204 -1.20 11.35 17.62
N TRP A 205 -0.13 10.82 17.02
CA TRP A 205 0.19 10.94 15.59
C TRP A 205 -0.12 9.67 14.77
N ILE A 206 -0.64 8.61 15.39
CA ILE A 206 -0.92 7.32 14.71
C ILE A 206 -2.41 6.97 14.83
N GLY A 207 -2.91 6.27 13.82
CA GLY A 207 -4.26 5.74 13.79
C GLY A 207 -5.31 6.85 13.86
N ILE A 208 -6.42 6.57 14.52
CA ILE A 208 -7.54 7.50 14.69
C ILE A 208 -7.10 8.79 15.41
N ARG A 209 -6.21 8.68 16.40
CA ARG A 209 -5.66 9.88 17.07
C ARG A 209 -4.84 10.73 16.10
N GLY A 210 -4.09 10.09 15.20
CA GLY A 210 -3.40 10.77 14.10
C GLY A 210 -4.35 11.50 13.17
N ILE A 211 -5.48 10.89 12.81
CA ILE A 211 -6.53 11.53 11.99
C ILE A 211 -7.07 12.78 12.70
N GLN A 212 -7.37 12.67 14.00
CA GLN A 212 -7.79 13.80 14.82
C GLN A 212 -6.71 14.89 14.92
N HIS A 213 -5.44 14.50 14.99
CA HIS A 213 -4.33 15.43 15.00
C HIS A 213 -4.20 16.18 13.67
N LEU A 214 -4.36 15.49 12.54
CA LEU A 214 -4.39 16.12 11.22
C LEU A 214 -5.55 17.12 11.12
N ALA A 215 -6.75 16.74 11.56
CA ALA A 215 -7.92 17.63 11.59
C ALA A 215 -7.63 18.90 12.40
N LYS A 216 -7.00 18.77 13.58
CA LYS A 216 -6.60 19.92 14.40
C LYS A 216 -5.58 20.82 13.72
N GLN A 217 -4.69 20.29 12.89
CA GLN A 217 -3.72 21.12 12.15
C GLN A 217 -4.35 21.82 10.95
N ILE A 218 -5.33 21.20 10.29
CA ILE A 218 -6.13 21.85 9.22
C ILE A 218 -6.91 23.04 9.80
N ASP A 219 -7.52 22.85 10.97
CA ASP A 219 -8.30 23.90 11.65
C ASP A 219 -7.45 25.11 12.08
N LYS A 220 -6.13 24.89 12.23
CA LYS A 220 -5.16 25.92 12.64
C LYS A 220 -4.46 26.61 11.47
N LEU A 221 -4.79 26.28 10.22
CA LEU A 221 -4.18 26.91 9.06
C LEU A 221 -4.50 28.40 9.05
N ASP A 222 -3.46 29.22 8.96
CA ASP A 222 -3.58 30.66 8.79
C ASP A 222 -4.10 30.96 7.36
N PRO A 223 -5.30 31.54 7.19
CA PRO A 223 -5.85 31.83 5.86
C PRO A 223 -4.96 32.75 5.01
N MET A 224 -4.09 33.56 5.63
CA MET A 224 -3.16 34.44 4.93
C MET A 224 -2.01 33.67 4.25
N GLN A 225 -1.70 32.46 4.71
CA GLN A 225 -0.62 31.62 4.15
C GLN A 225 -1.07 30.82 2.93
N SER A 226 -1.69 31.48 1.95
CA SER A 226 -2.32 30.86 0.77
C SER A 226 -1.42 29.85 0.03
N LYS A 227 -0.13 30.18 -0.16
CA LYS A 227 0.84 29.28 -0.80
C LYS A 227 1.07 27.99 0.00
N TYR A 228 1.28 28.11 1.31
CA TYR A 228 1.50 26.95 2.18
C TYR A 228 0.24 26.09 2.25
N ASN A 229 -0.92 26.70 2.49
CA ASN A 229 -2.20 26.00 2.61
C ASN A 229 -2.52 25.21 1.33
N ARG A 230 -2.31 25.82 0.16
CA ARG A 230 -2.48 25.12 -1.13
C ARG A 230 -1.60 23.89 -1.19
N LEU A 231 -0.30 24.02 -0.95
CA LEU A 231 0.64 22.90 -1.01
C LEU A 231 0.29 21.81 0.02
N TYR A 232 -0.05 22.20 1.23
CA TYR A 232 -0.40 21.28 2.32
C TYR A 232 -1.67 20.47 2.02
N LEU A 233 -2.74 21.13 1.57
CA LEU A 233 -4.00 20.47 1.20
C LEU A 233 -3.82 19.57 -0.02
N THR A 234 -3.09 20.02 -1.06
CA THR A 234 -2.78 19.16 -2.21
C THR A 234 -1.90 17.97 -1.83
N HIS A 235 -1.00 18.15 -0.86
CA HIS A 235 -0.15 17.07 -0.36
C HIS A 235 -0.96 16.00 0.38
N ILE A 236 -1.93 16.40 1.21
CA ILE A 236 -2.88 15.46 1.84
C ILE A 236 -3.56 14.60 0.77
N VAL A 237 -4.14 15.24 -0.26
CA VAL A 237 -4.86 14.55 -1.34
C VAL A 237 -3.94 13.60 -2.10
N ARG A 238 -2.74 14.06 -2.47
CA ARG A 238 -1.73 13.23 -3.15
C ARG A 238 -1.37 11.99 -2.34
N MET A 239 -1.10 12.14 -1.05
CA MET A 239 -0.78 11.01 -0.17
C MET A 239 -1.96 10.04 0.02
N GLN A 240 -3.20 10.51 -0.15
CA GLN A 240 -4.42 9.71 0.01
C GLN A 240 -4.85 8.96 -1.27
N GLU A 241 -4.81 9.62 -2.43
CA GLU A 241 -5.44 9.11 -3.67
C GLU A 241 -4.41 8.64 -4.70
N GLU A 242 -3.25 9.30 -4.82
CA GLU A 242 -2.38 9.16 -5.99
C GLU A 242 -1.20 8.19 -5.77
N ILE A 243 -0.77 7.95 -4.52
CA ILE A 243 0.39 7.10 -4.21
C ILE A 243 -0.05 5.65 -3.96
N GLY A 244 -0.70 5.06 -4.98
CA GLY A 244 -1.00 3.62 -5.04
C GLY A 244 -1.81 3.10 -3.84
N THR A 245 -2.94 3.74 -3.54
CA THR A 245 -3.76 3.44 -2.34
C THR A 245 -4.98 2.59 -2.61
N GLY A 246 -5.31 2.31 -3.88
CA GLY A 246 -6.62 1.73 -4.24
C GLY A 246 -7.81 2.64 -3.92
N GLY A 247 -7.56 3.95 -3.74
CA GLY A 247 -8.57 4.95 -3.43
C GLY A 247 -8.85 5.11 -1.94
N ALA A 248 -9.25 6.32 -1.53
CA ALA A 248 -9.65 6.65 -0.16
C ALA A 248 -8.65 6.20 0.90
N GLY A 249 -7.33 6.27 0.65
CA GLY A 249 -6.31 5.85 1.60
C GLY A 249 -6.46 4.39 2.08
N PHE A 250 -6.65 3.44 1.15
CA PHE A 250 -6.81 2.00 1.39
C PHE A 250 -8.11 1.55 2.08
N ARG A 251 -9.10 2.44 2.28
CA ARG A 251 -10.37 2.04 2.89
C ARG A 251 -11.15 1.07 2.01
N PHE A 252 -11.22 1.32 0.70
CA PHE A 252 -11.86 0.40 -0.25
C PHE A 252 -11.12 -0.94 -0.34
N MET A 253 -9.80 -0.92 -0.41
CA MET A 253 -8.98 -2.15 -0.39
C MET A 253 -9.26 -3.01 0.85
N TYR A 254 -9.33 -2.38 2.03
CA TYR A 254 -9.62 -3.11 3.26
C TYR A 254 -11.10 -3.51 3.38
N ALA A 255 -12.03 -2.75 2.80
CA ALA A 255 -13.43 -3.15 2.70
C ALA A 255 -13.61 -4.40 1.83
N SER A 256 -12.96 -4.45 0.66
CA SER A 256 -12.92 -5.65 -0.18
C SER A 256 -12.33 -6.85 0.55
N PHE A 257 -11.29 -6.65 1.36
CA PHE A 257 -10.79 -7.70 2.25
C PHE A 257 -11.85 -8.20 3.24
N LEU A 258 -12.56 -7.30 3.92
CA LEU A 258 -13.60 -7.67 4.86
C LEU A 258 -14.75 -8.42 4.17
N GLN A 259 -15.12 -8.02 2.96
CA GLN A 259 -16.11 -8.73 2.14
C GLN A 259 -15.64 -10.14 1.78
N GLU A 260 -14.44 -10.30 1.22
CA GLU A 260 -13.89 -11.62 0.88
C GLU A 260 -13.72 -12.50 2.12
N ALA A 261 -13.29 -11.92 3.25
CA ALA A 261 -13.19 -12.62 4.52
C ALA A 261 -14.55 -13.07 5.06
N GLY A 262 -15.59 -12.23 4.91
CA GLY A 262 -16.97 -12.56 5.26
C GLY A 262 -17.52 -13.71 4.43
N GLU A 263 -17.29 -13.71 3.12
CA GLU A 263 -17.64 -14.82 2.23
C GLU A 263 -16.91 -16.10 2.62
N LYS A 264 -15.60 -15.99 2.86
CA LYS A 264 -14.74 -17.14 3.18
C LYS A 264 -15.07 -17.79 4.52
N LEU A 265 -15.56 -17.03 5.49
CA LEU A 265 -15.95 -17.52 6.82
C LEU A 265 -17.46 -17.72 6.98
N GLY A 266 -18.27 -17.30 6.01
CA GLY A 266 -19.73 -17.28 6.12
C GLY A 266 -20.26 -16.33 7.21
N ASP A 267 -19.60 -15.18 7.41
CA ASP A 267 -19.90 -14.25 8.51
C ASP A 267 -20.44 -12.91 7.99
N ASN A 268 -21.75 -12.69 8.19
CA ASN A 268 -22.44 -11.47 7.78
C ASN A 268 -21.95 -10.20 8.50
N ASN A 269 -21.38 -10.31 9.71
CA ASN A 269 -20.86 -9.13 10.42
C ASN A 269 -19.69 -8.49 9.65
N LEU A 270 -18.89 -9.31 8.94
CA LEU A 270 -17.81 -8.82 8.10
C LEU A 270 -18.32 -8.15 6.82
N GLN A 271 -19.45 -8.63 6.27
CA GLN A 271 -20.11 -7.98 5.14
C GLN A 271 -20.65 -6.59 5.51
N GLU A 272 -21.30 -6.50 6.66
CA GLU A 272 -21.78 -5.22 7.21
C GLU A 272 -20.61 -4.27 7.48
N ALA A 273 -19.53 -4.77 8.09
CA ALA A 273 -18.31 -3.99 8.33
C ALA A 273 -17.66 -3.51 7.02
N SER A 274 -17.69 -4.31 5.95
CA SER A 274 -17.23 -3.91 4.61
C SER A 274 -18.06 -2.76 4.05
N ALA A 275 -19.40 -2.87 4.11
CA ALA A 275 -20.30 -1.82 3.65
C ALA A 275 -20.09 -0.50 4.44
N GLN A 276 -19.97 -0.60 5.77
CA GLN A 276 -19.66 0.55 6.62
C GLN A 276 -18.31 1.19 6.25
N LEU A 277 -17.26 0.39 6.03
CA LEU A 277 -15.94 0.92 5.67
C LEU A 277 -15.93 1.53 4.28
N THR A 278 -16.72 1.02 3.35
CA THR A 278 -16.93 1.62 2.03
C THR A 278 -17.55 3.00 2.15
N ALA A 279 -18.61 3.14 2.96
CA ALA A 279 -19.23 4.45 3.23
C ALA A 279 -18.26 5.44 3.91
N ILE A 280 -17.41 4.97 4.82
CA ILE A 280 -16.33 5.78 5.40
C ILE A 280 -15.30 6.17 4.33
N GLY A 281 -14.96 5.26 3.42
CA GLY A 281 -14.10 5.53 2.26
C GLY A 281 -14.66 6.65 1.36
N ASP A 282 -15.96 6.66 1.12
CA ASP A 282 -16.61 7.74 0.35
C ASP A 282 -16.48 9.09 1.06
N GLN A 283 -16.57 9.12 2.40
CA GLN A 283 -16.33 10.35 3.16
C GLN A 283 -14.87 10.82 3.05
N TRP A 284 -13.90 9.89 3.04
CA TRP A 284 -12.51 10.24 2.74
C TRP A 284 -12.34 10.88 1.35
N ARG A 285 -13.06 10.41 0.33
CA ARG A 285 -13.04 11.04 -1.01
C ARG A 285 -13.69 12.42 -1.00
N GLN A 286 -14.78 12.58 -0.25
CA GLN A 286 -15.42 13.89 -0.07
C GLN A 286 -14.49 14.88 0.64
N PHE A 287 -13.76 14.43 1.66
CA PHE A 287 -12.72 15.20 2.34
C PHE A 287 -11.59 15.61 1.38
N ALA A 288 -11.08 14.69 0.55
CA ALA A 288 -10.07 15.01 -0.46
C ALA A 288 -10.59 16.04 -1.48
N SER A 289 -11.84 15.88 -1.92
CA SER A 289 -12.49 16.83 -2.83
C SER A 289 -12.63 18.23 -2.20
N ALA A 290 -12.94 18.30 -0.89
CA ALA A 290 -12.98 19.57 -0.15
C ALA A 290 -11.59 20.22 -0.06
N CYS A 291 -10.54 19.43 0.18
CA CYS A 291 -9.15 19.91 0.14
C CYS A 291 -8.78 20.49 -1.23
N VAL A 292 -9.14 19.79 -2.33
CA VAL A 292 -8.91 20.29 -3.70
C VAL A 292 -9.64 21.62 -3.93
N ARG A 293 -10.92 21.72 -3.57
CA ARG A 293 -11.68 22.98 -3.72
C ARG A 293 -11.03 24.13 -2.95
N ALA A 294 -10.67 23.91 -1.69
CA ALA A 294 -10.01 24.95 -0.87
C ALA A 294 -8.62 25.33 -1.40
N SER A 295 -7.89 24.41 -2.03
CA SER A 295 -6.58 24.69 -2.63
C SER A 295 -6.65 25.52 -3.93
N ARG A 296 -7.81 25.54 -4.60
CA ARG A 296 -8.04 26.24 -5.88
C ARG A 296 -8.72 27.60 -5.71
N ASN A 297 -9.38 27.86 -4.58
CA ASN A 297 -10.09 29.13 -4.36
C ASN A 297 -9.09 30.30 -4.28
N LYS A 298 -9.29 31.32 -5.12
CA LYS A 298 -8.41 32.51 -5.23
C LYS A 298 -9.11 33.81 -4.81
N GLY A 299 -10.43 33.80 -4.58
CA GLY A 299 -11.24 35.01 -4.43
C GLY A 299 -11.75 35.30 -3.02
N GLU A 300 -11.90 34.28 -2.18
CA GLU A 300 -12.42 34.42 -0.81
C GLU A 300 -11.44 33.87 0.22
N THR A 301 -11.45 34.43 1.43
CA THR A 301 -10.71 33.90 2.58
C THR A 301 -11.16 32.45 2.84
N PRO A 302 -10.27 31.45 2.73
CA PRO A 302 -10.66 30.06 2.86
C PRO A 302 -11.10 29.74 4.29
N ASN A 303 -12.24 29.07 4.43
CA ASN A 303 -12.70 28.51 5.70
C ASN A 303 -12.31 27.02 5.79
N PHE A 304 -11.38 26.70 6.70
CA PHE A 304 -10.88 25.33 6.88
C PHE A 304 -11.69 24.52 7.90
N ALA A 305 -12.57 25.14 8.69
CA ALA A 305 -13.32 24.48 9.75
C ALA A 305 -14.21 23.33 9.21
N PRO A 306 -14.94 23.46 8.08
CA PRO A 306 -15.71 22.35 7.51
C PRO A 306 -14.83 21.16 7.07
N ILE A 307 -13.62 21.43 6.60
CA ILE A 307 -12.67 20.38 6.18
C ILE A 307 -12.15 19.62 7.40
N ALA A 308 -11.78 20.35 8.46
CA ALA A 308 -11.38 19.77 9.73
C ALA A 308 -12.51 18.94 10.35
N GLU A 309 -13.75 19.43 10.33
CA GLU A 309 -14.90 18.74 10.90
C GLU A 309 -15.25 17.45 10.16
N SER A 310 -15.18 17.45 8.84
CA SER A 310 -15.32 16.23 8.03
C SER A 310 -14.33 15.15 8.49
N LEU A 311 -13.07 15.51 8.72
CA LEU A 311 -12.04 14.57 9.16
C LEU A 311 -12.25 14.08 10.61
N ARG A 312 -12.82 14.91 11.50
CA ARG A 312 -13.23 14.49 12.85
C ARG A 312 -14.38 13.49 12.80
N GLY A 313 -15.36 13.71 11.92
CA GLY A 313 -16.48 12.79 11.70
C GLY A 313 -16.03 11.43 11.18
N ILE A 314 -15.08 11.41 10.23
CA ILE A 314 -14.42 10.19 9.74
C ILE A 314 -13.72 9.45 10.89
N ALA A 315 -12.93 10.15 11.69
CA ALA A 315 -12.21 9.55 12.83
C ALA A 315 -13.15 8.90 13.84
N LEU A 316 -14.32 9.50 14.09
CA LEU A 316 -15.33 8.94 14.99
C LEU A 316 -15.94 7.64 14.44
N GLN A 317 -16.30 7.63 13.15
CA GLN A 317 -16.88 6.45 12.51
C GLN A 317 -15.87 5.30 12.39
N GLU A 318 -14.62 5.59 12.01
CA GLU A 318 -13.55 4.58 12.01
C GLU A 318 -13.34 4.00 13.41
N ARG A 319 -13.39 4.81 14.47
CA ARG A 319 -13.30 4.30 15.84
C ARG A 319 -14.43 3.36 16.19
N GLY A 320 -15.66 3.68 15.78
CA GLY A 320 -16.82 2.79 15.96
C GLY A 320 -16.57 1.43 15.32
N LEU A 321 -16.26 1.43 14.03
CA LEU A 321 -15.99 0.22 13.26
C LEU A 321 -14.80 -0.58 13.82
N MET A 322 -13.70 0.08 14.21
CA MET A 322 -12.54 -0.61 14.79
C MET A 322 -12.88 -1.32 16.11
N LYS A 323 -13.79 -0.77 16.93
CA LYS A 323 -14.26 -1.43 18.15
C LYS A 323 -15.12 -2.65 17.83
N GLU A 324 -16.02 -2.55 16.86
CA GLU A 324 -16.85 -3.67 16.39
C GLU A 324 -15.97 -4.82 15.88
N LEU A 325 -15.03 -4.52 14.98
CA LEU A 325 -14.06 -5.50 14.44
C LEU A 325 -13.15 -6.08 15.54
N ALA A 326 -12.75 -5.29 16.53
CA ALA A 326 -11.94 -5.76 17.65
C ALA A 326 -12.71 -6.70 18.58
N ALA A 327 -14.02 -6.48 18.75
CA ALA A 327 -14.88 -7.38 19.50
C ALA A 327 -15.16 -8.66 18.70
N TRP A 328 -15.46 -8.53 17.41
CA TRP A 328 -15.69 -9.65 16.49
C TRP A 328 -14.50 -10.62 16.46
N SER A 329 -13.28 -10.10 16.30
CA SER A 329 -12.05 -10.88 16.15
C SER A 329 -11.58 -11.63 17.40
N LYS A 330 -12.19 -11.35 18.57
CA LYS A 330 -11.88 -12.02 19.85
C LYS A 330 -12.85 -13.15 20.21
N ARG A 331 -13.94 -13.30 19.47
CA ARG A 331 -14.84 -14.46 19.57
C ARG A 331 -14.13 -15.71 19.06
#